data_AF-A0A9D7Q377-F1
#
_entry.id   AF-A0A9D7Q377-F1
#
_cell.length_a   1.000
_cell.length_b   1.000
_cell.length_c   1.000
_cell.angle_alpha   90.00
_cell.angle_beta   90.00
_cell.angle_gamma   90.00
#
_symmetry.space_group_name_H-M   'P 1'
#
loop_
_entity.id
_entity.type
_entity.pdbx_description
1 polymer ?
#
loop_
_entity_poly.entity_id
_entity_poly.type
_entity_poly.pdbx_seq_one_letter_code
_entity_poly.pdbx_strand_id
1 'polypeptide(L)'
;MQKAKYYITTFLLAIAFTINAQVPTGPEIAWQRCYGTSGYDFFTDAITTSDGGFAAYVVYGAADGDYLDTLQAYGRLMKFDSAMNIVWQKSVANLAFEQILEVSDGYVLCGATLADTGIASGNHGHADILLVKTDLNGNFLWSKCYGSSGVETFTSFLELTNGDYLITGASYSSGGDIPYNHGSGFTTDAIIIKTNNSGDIYWVKVIGGSDYEFPIGNSLILNDSVTQIQIYGASYDFDFMDCETEDLKKE
;
A
#
# COMPACT_ATOMS: atom_id res chain seq x y z
N MET A 1 -46.78 -3.88 -79.95
CA MET A 1 -46.10 -2.64 -79.49
C MET A 1 -45.28 -2.96 -78.25
N GLN A 2 -43.97 -3.07 -78.40
CA GLN A 2 -43.03 -3.46 -77.33
C GLN A 2 -42.54 -2.18 -76.64
N LYS A 3 -42.85 -2.00 -75.36
CA LYS A 3 -42.41 -0.82 -74.58
C LYS A 3 -40.96 -1.02 -74.13
N ALA A 4 -40.05 -0.17 -74.59
CA ALA A 4 -38.69 -0.10 -74.09
C ALA A 4 -38.69 0.47 -72.66
N LYS A 5 -37.95 -0.17 -71.74
CA LYS A 5 -37.67 0.36 -70.40
C LYS A 5 -36.25 0.93 -70.40
N TYR A 6 -36.13 2.20 -70.03
CA TYR A 6 -34.83 2.85 -69.80
C TYR A 6 -34.47 2.73 -68.32
N TYR A 7 -33.24 2.34 -68.03
CA TYR A 7 -32.69 2.29 -66.68
C TYR A 7 -31.71 3.46 -66.53
N ILE A 8 -31.95 4.32 -65.54
CA ILE A 8 -31.02 5.37 -65.14
C ILE A 8 -30.15 4.78 -64.03
N THR A 9 -28.86 4.58 -64.31
CA THR A 9 -27.86 4.16 -63.33
C THR A 9 -27.26 5.40 -62.68
N THR A 10 -27.58 5.64 -61.41
CA THR A 10 -26.98 6.71 -60.61
C THR A 10 -25.66 6.20 -60.01
N PHE A 11 -24.53 6.81 -60.37
CA PHE A 11 -23.24 6.57 -59.71
C PHE A 11 -23.13 7.47 -58.47
N LEU A 12 -23.11 6.87 -57.28
CA LEU A 12 -22.76 7.56 -56.04
C LEU A 12 -21.23 7.56 -55.89
N LEU A 13 -20.62 8.74 -55.98
CA LEU A 13 -19.20 8.91 -55.70
C LEU A 13 -19.01 9.05 -54.17
N ALA A 14 -18.54 7.98 -53.52
CA ALA A 14 -18.14 8.03 -52.12
C ALA A 14 -16.73 8.62 -52.02
N ILE A 15 -16.60 9.85 -51.52
CA ILE A 15 -15.31 10.44 -51.17
C ILE A 15 -14.95 9.94 -49.76
N ALA A 16 -13.96 9.05 -49.67
CA ALA A 16 -13.42 8.62 -48.39
C ALA A 16 -12.48 9.70 -47.84
N PHE A 17 -12.87 10.36 -46.75
CA PHE A 17 -11.94 11.15 -45.94
C PHE A 17 -11.21 10.22 -44.99
N THR A 18 -9.91 9.97 -45.22
CA THR A 18 -9.04 9.37 -44.22
C THR A 18 -8.61 10.45 -43.25
N ILE A 19 -9.17 10.43 -42.04
CA ILE A 19 -8.66 11.23 -40.92
C ILE A 19 -7.38 10.54 -40.46
N ASN A 20 -6.22 11.11 -40.80
CA ASN A 20 -4.96 10.75 -40.13
C ASN A 20 -4.99 11.35 -38.72
N ALA A 21 -5.67 10.68 -37.80
CA ALA A 21 -5.46 10.94 -36.38
C ALA A 21 -4.04 10.48 -36.06
N GLN A 22 -3.17 11.40 -35.62
CA GLN A 22 -1.88 11.01 -35.06
C GLN A 22 -2.16 10.09 -33.87
N VAL A 23 -1.64 8.86 -33.93
CA VAL A 23 -1.63 7.96 -32.77
C VAL A 23 -0.88 8.68 -31.65
N PRO A 24 -1.47 8.84 -30.45
CA PRO A 24 -0.77 9.40 -29.31
C PRO A 24 0.58 8.72 -29.11
N THR A 25 1.67 9.49 -29.14
CA THR A 25 3.03 8.96 -28.93
C THR A 25 3.39 8.82 -27.46
N GLY A 26 2.38 8.71 -26.59
CA GLY A 26 2.50 8.63 -25.14
C GLY A 26 1.95 7.32 -24.61
N PRO A 27 2.11 7.04 -23.30
CA PRO A 27 1.47 5.88 -22.68
C PRO A 27 -0.04 5.96 -22.89
N GLU A 28 -0.61 4.94 -23.52
CA GLU A 28 -2.06 4.81 -23.71
C GLU A 28 -2.66 3.94 -22.60
N ILE A 29 -3.84 4.33 -22.11
CA ILE A 29 -4.61 3.51 -21.19
C ILE A 29 -5.14 2.30 -21.96
N ALA A 30 -4.58 1.12 -21.69
CA ALA A 30 -4.98 -0.12 -22.36
C ALA A 30 -6.42 -0.54 -22.01
N TRP A 31 -6.84 -0.33 -20.76
CA TRP A 31 -8.20 -0.52 -20.29
C TRP A 31 -8.44 0.31 -19.02
N GLN A 32 -9.71 0.57 -18.71
CA GLN A 32 -10.12 1.14 -17.43
C GLN A 32 -11.44 0.50 -16.97
N ARG A 33 -11.62 0.36 -15.66
CA ARG A 33 -12.85 -0.13 -15.02
C ARG A 33 -13.02 0.59 -13.69
N CYS A 34 -14.27 0.87 -13.31
CA CYS A 34 -14.60 1.44 -12.03
C CYS A 34 -15.11 0.35 -11.09
N TYR A 35 -14.73 0.42 -9.82
CA TYR A 35 -15.29 -0.37 -8.73
C TYR A 35 -15.67 0.57 -7.61
N GLY A 36 -16.86 0.44 -7.06
CA GLY A 36 -17.29 1.37 -6.02
C GLY A 36 -18.67 1.10 -5.47
N THR A 37 -19.11 2.08 -4.68
CA THR A 37 -20.36 2.04 -3.89
C THR A 37 -21.18 3.29 -4.17
N SER A 38 -22.33 3.42 -3.52
CA SER A 38 -23.04 4.71 -3.47
C SER A 38 -22.37 5.72 -2.52
N GLY A 39 -21.46 5.27 -1.66
CA GLY A 39 -20.67 6.10 -0.76
C GLY A 39 -19.35 6.56 -1.37
N TYR A 40 -18.43 7.04 -0.52
CA TYR A 40 -17.05 7.23 -0.94
C TYR A 40 -16.38 5.86 -1.14
N ASP A 41 -15.47 5.77 -2.10
CA ASP A 41 -14.57 4.64 -2.28
C ASP A 41 -13.22 5.14 -2.77
N PHE A 42 -12.16 4.58 -2.21
CA PHE A 42 -10.81 4.81 -2.71
C PHE A 42 -9.93 3.62 -2.38
N PHE A 43 -9.15 3.21 -3.37
CA PHE A 43 -8.08 2.24 -3.18
C PHE A 43 -6.88 2.95 -2.57
N THR A 44 -6.29 2.35 -1.55
CA THR A 44 -5.09 2.89 -0.89
C THR A 44 -3.81 2.32 -1.49
N ASP A 45 -3.86 1.06 -1.92
CA ASP A 45 -2.77 0.42 -2.67
C ASP A 45 -3.31 -0.69 -3.58
N ALA A 46 -2.56 -0.99 -4.64
CA ALA A 46 -2.84 -2.07 -5.58
C ALA A 46 -1.54 -2.66 -6.16
N ILE A 47 -1.42 -3.98 -6.11
CA ILE A 47 -0.26 -4.73 -6.60
C ILE A 47 -0.66 -5.73 -7.67
N THR A 48 0.24 -6.02 -8.59
CA THR A 48 0.16 -7.23 -9.43
C THR A 48 0.46 -8.45 -8.58
N THR A 49 -0.25 -9.55 -8.82
CA THR A 49 -0.01 -10.81 -8.12
C THR A 49 0.71 -11.82 -9.00
N SER A 50 1.38 -12.79 -8.36
CA SER A 50 2.20 -13.83 -8.98
C SER A 50 1.44 -14.71 -9.97
N ASP A 51 0.12 -14.83 -9.79
CA ASP A 51 -0.82 -15.50 -10.70
C ASP A 51 -1.21 -14.66 -11.93
N GLY A 52 -0.65 -13.45 -12.08
CA GLY A 52 -0.93 -12.52 -13.16
C GLY A 52 -2.21 -11.67 -12.98
N GLY A 53 -2.88 -11.79 -11.83
CA GLY A 53 -3.98 -10.92 -11.43
C GLY A 53 -3.52 -9.70 -10.64
N PHE A 54 -4.42 -9.18 -9.80
CA PHE A 54 -4.16 -8.02 -8.96
C PHE A 54 -4.75 -8.21 -7.56
N ALA A 55 -4.12 -7.60 -6.55
CA ALA A 55 -4.68 -7.45 -5.21
C ALA A 55 -4.71 -5.96 -4.86
N ALA A 56 -5.77 -5.50 -4.21
CA ALA A 56 -5.90 -4.10 -3.83
C ALA A 56 -6.68 -3.95 -2.53
N TYR A 57 -6.37 -2.93 -1.75
CA TYR A 57 -7.08 -2.61 -0.53
C TYR A 57 -7.94 -1.38 -0.76
N VAL A 58 -9.21 -1.48 -0.37
CA VAL A 58 -10.22 -0.43 -0.59
C VAL A 58 -10.83 -0.01 0.73
N VAL A 59 -11.00 1.30 0.88
CA VAL A 59 -11.77 1.92 1.96
C VAL A 59 -13.05 2.46 1.34
N TYR A 60 -14.20 2.17 1.95
CA TYR A 60 -15.50 2.54 1.39
C TYR A 60 -16.54 2.95 2.43
N GLY A 61 -17.50 3.79 2.02
CA GLY A 61 -18.51 4.40 2.88
C GLY A 61 -19.88 3.73 2.89
N ALA A 62 -20.15 2.82 1.95
CA ALA A 62 -21.43 2.12 1.86
C ALA A 62 -21.25 0.64 1.47
N ALA A 63 -22.02 -0.24 2.10
CA ALA A 63 -22.02 -1.67 1.84
C ALA A 63 -22.99 -2.03 0.69
N ASP A 64 -22.74 -1.51 -0.51
CA ASP A 64 -23.53 -1.74 -1.72
C ASP A 64 -22.67 -1.77 -3.01
N GLY A 65 -23.32 -1.78 -4.18
CA GLY A 65 -22.62 -1.77 -5.46
C GLY A 65 -21.83 -3.05 -5.72
N ASP A 66 -20.53 -2.91 -5.96
CA ASP A 66 -19.62 -4.03 -6.25
C ASP A 66 -19.18 -4.79 -4.99
N TYR A 67 -19.55 -4.32 -3.79
CA TYR A 67 -19.13 -4.90 -2.51
C TYR A 67 -20.24 -5.77 -1.90
N LEU A 68 -19.94 -7.06 -1.76
CA LEU A 68 -20.95 -8.11 -1.58
C LEU A 68 -21.37 -8.39 -0.12
N ASP A 69 -20.97 -7.58 0.87
CA ASP A 69 -21.21 -7.87 2.29
C ASP A 69 -21.86 -6.69 3.04
N THR A 70 -22.74 -7.03 3.99
CA THR A 70 -23.58 -6.11 4.79
C THR A 70 -22.95 -5.72 6.15
N LEU A 71 -21.80 -6.30 6.50
CA LEU A 71 -21.06 -5.90 7.68
C LEU A 71 -20.46 -4.50 7.48
N GLN A 72 -20.59 -3.63 8.50
CA GLN A 72 -20.04 -2.27 8.58
C GLN A 72 -18.49 -2.26 8.63
N ALA A 73 -17.82 -2.91 7.69
CA ALA A 73 -16.39 -2.79 7.51
C ALA A 73 -16.14 -1.71 6.47
N TYR A 74 -15.40 -0.66 6.81
CA TYR A 74 -15.04 0.42 5.90
C TYR A 74 -13.69 0.14 5.21
N GLY A 75 -13.28 -1.13 5.12
CA GLY A 75 -11.98 -1.57 4.63
C GLY A 75 -11.96 -3.03 4.18
N ARG A 76 -11.42 -3.32 2.98
CA ARG A 76 -11.35 -4.67 2.41
C ARG A 76 -10.14 -4.91 1.53
N LEU A 77 -9.57 -6.10 1.63
CA LEU A 77 -8.66 -6.64 0.63
C LEU A 77 -9.48 -7.32 -0.48
N MET A 78 -9.19 -6.99 -1.73
CA MET A 78 -9.84 -7.51 -2.92
C MET A 78 -8.82 -8.19 -3.83
N LYS A 79 -9.23 -9.28 -4.48
CA LYS A 79 -8.48 -9.97 -5.53
C LYS A 79 -9.21 -9.87 -6.85
N PHE A 80 -8.44 -9.59 -7.89
CA PHE A 80 -8.89 -9.56 -9.26
C PHE A 80 -8.10 -10.56 -10.11
N ASP A 81 -8.74 -11.05 -11.17
CA ASP A 81 -8.07 -11.80 -12.23
C ASP A 81 -7.36 -10.84 -13.20
N SER A 82 -6.63 -11.38 -14.19
CA SER A 82 -5.92 -10.59 -15.21
C SER A 82 -6.84 -9.80 -16.14
N ALA A 83 -8.14 -10.13 -16.17
CA ALA A 83 -9.18 -9.42 -16.89
C ALA A 83 -9.96 -8.45 -15.99
N MET A 84 -9.47 -8.22 -14.77
CA MET A 84 -10.05 -7.31 -13.79
C MET A 84 -11.47 -7.71 -13.38
N ASN A 85 -11.76 -9.00 -13.26
CA ASN A 85 -12.97 -9.46 -12.59
C ASN A 85 -12.66 -9.76 -11.12
N ILE A 86 -13.58 -9.43 -10.22
CA ILE A 86 -13.43 -9.72 -8.79
C ILE A 86 -13.46 -11.24 -8.59
N VAL A 87 -12.36 -11.78 -8.05
CA VAL A 87 -12.23 -13.20 -7.67
C VAL A 87 -12.76 -13.40 -6.27
N TRP A 88 -12.31 -12.56 -5.33
CA TRP A 88 -12.80 -12.54 -3.95
C TRP A 88 -12.60 -11.16 -3.32
N GLN A 89 -13.30 -10.93 -2.21
CA GLN A 89 -13.15 -9.75 -1.37
C GLN A 89 -13.34 -10.14 0.10
N LYS A 90 -12.45 -9.68 0.97
CA LYS A 90 -12.40 -10.06 2.39
C LYS A 90 -12.23 -8.82 3.25
N SER A 91 -12.99 -8.77 4.34
CA SER A 91 -12.82 -7.74 5.36
C SER A 91 -11.54 -8.01 6.14
N VAL A 92 -10.55 -7.13 5.96
CA VAL A 92 -9.25 -7.20 6.62
C VAL A 92 -9.09 -5.87 7.35
N ALA A 93 -9.55 -5.83 8.59
CA ALA A 93 -9.61 -4.65 9.46
C ALA A 93 -10.42 -3.47 8.90
N ASN A 94 -10.75 -2.52 9.78
CA ASN A 94 -11.42 -1.28 9.43
C ASN A 94 -10.43 -0.12 9.47
N LEU A 95 -9.34 -0.25 8.74
CA LEU A 95 -8.19 0.64 8.81
C LEU A 95 -7.72 0.98 7.41
N ALA A 96 -7.13 2.16 7.22
CA ALA A 96 -6.50 2.49 5.95
C ALA A 96 -5.09 1.86 5.93
N PHE A 97 -4.95 0.68 5.34
CA PHE A 97 -3.63 0.15 5.01
C PHE A 97 -3.06 0.96 3.85
N GLU A 98 -1.79 1.31 3.93
CA GLU A 98 -1.12 2.19 2.97
C GLU A 98 -0.25 1.39 2.00
N GLN A 99 0.14 0.16 2.34
CA GLN A 99 0.92 -0.71 1.47
C GLN A 99 0.48 -2.18 1.59
N ILE A 100 0.50 -2.89 0.46
CA ILE A 100 0.24 -4.32 0.34
C ILE A 100 1.48 -4.98 -0.29
N LEU A 101 1.82 -6.16 0.19
CA LEU A 101 2.83 -7.02 -0.40
C LEU A 101 2.27 -8.44 -0.54
N GLU A 102 2.40 -9.03 -1.72
CA GLU A 102 2.24 -10.48 -1.87
C GLU A 102 3.55 -11.16 -1.43
N VAL A 103 3.41 -12.09 -0.51
CA VAL A 103 4.48 -12.95 0.00
C VAL A 103 4.19 -14.39 -0.40
N SER A 104 5.16 -15.29 -0.24
CA SER A 104 5.06 -16.67 -0.76
C SER A 104 3.82 -17.45 -0.31
N ASP A 105 3.28 -17.16 0.87
CA ASP A 105 2.15 -17.84 1.49
C ASP A 105 0.91 -16.93 1.72
N GLY A 106 0.89 -15.70 1.20
CA GLY A 106 -0.25 -14.81 1.38
C GLY A 106 -0.01 -13.34 1.08
N TYR A 107 -0.75 -12.47 1.77
CA TYR A 107 -0.59 -11.02 1.67
C TYR A 107 -0.25 -10.42 3.02
N VAL A 108 0.67 -9.46 3.02
CA VAL A 108 1.01 -8.62 4.16
C VAL A 108 0.56 -7.20 3.86
N LEU A 109 -0.11 -6.57 4.81
CA LEU A 109 -0.62 -5.21 4.71
C LEU A 109 -0.05 -4.38 5.86
N CYS A 110 0.38 -3.17 5.57
CA CYS A 110 0.93 -2.26 6.57
C CYS A 110 0.29 -0.86 6.49
N GLY A 111 0.07 -0.24 7.64
CA GLY A 111 -0.53 1.07 7.80
C GLY A 111 -0.49 1.50 9.26
N ALA A 112 -1.46 2.29 9.72
CA ALA A 112 -1.57 2.71 11.11
C ALA A 112 -2.91 2.33 11.76
N THR A 113 -2.91 2.20 13.07
CA THR A 113 -4.12 1.99 13.88
C THR A 113 -4.16 2.93 15.06
N LEU A 114 -5.35 3.44 15.41
CA LEU A 114 -5.54 4.39 16.53
C LEU A 114 -6.02 3.72 17.83
N ALA A 115 -6.26 2.41 17.79
CA ALA A 115 -6.80 1.66 18.92
C ALA A 115 -6.70 0.15 18.69
N ASP A 116 -6.84 -0.61 19.77
CA ASP A 116 -7.19 -2.02 19.68
C ASP A 116 -8.56 -2.19 18.99
N THR A 117 -8.62 -3.14 18.07
CA THR A 117 -9.82 -3.56 17.35
C THR A 117 -9.91 -5.10 17.35
N GLY A 118 -10.91 -5.67 16.67
CA GLY A 118 -10.98 -7.14 16.53
C GLY A 118 -9.79 -7.76 15.78
N ILE A 119 -9.02 -6.94 15.04
CA ILE A 119 -7.82 -7.38 14.31
C ILE A 119 -6.56 -6.72 14.86
N ALA A 120 -6.55 -5.41 15.12
CA ALA A 120 -5.41 -4.76 15.78
C ALA A 120 -5.42 -5.09 17.28
N SER A 121 -4.38 -5.70 17.82
CA SER A 121 -4.29 -5.98 19.26
C SER A 121 -2.91 -5.67 19.78
N GLY A 122 -2.83 -5.04 20.94
CA GLY A 122 -1.56 -4.61 21.54
C GLY A 122 -1.15 -3.20 21.11
N ASN A 123 -2.12 -2.32 20.86
CA ASN A 123 -1.87 -0.90 20.64
C ASN A 123 -1.26 -0.27 21.91
N HIS A 124 -0.19 0.51 21.73
CA HIS A 124 0.63 1.04 22.81
C HIS A 124 0.22 2.46 23.24
N GLY A 125 -0.61 3.15 22.46
CA GLY A 125 -0.91 4.55 22.71
C GLY A 125 -1.91 5.19 21.75
N HIS A 126 -1.51 6.29 21.12
CA HIS A 126 -2.40 7.07 20.26
C HIS A 126 -2.52 6.48 18.87
N ALA A 127 -1.39 6.14 18.25
CA ALA A 127 -1.37 5.52 16.93
C ALA A 127 -0.15 4.61 16.81
N ASP A 128 -0.36 3.37 16.38
CA ASP A 128 0.73 2.40 16.18
C ASP A 128 0.79 2.00 14.71
N ILE A 129 1.96 1.60 14.24
CA ILE A 129 2.10 0.90 12.96
C ILE A 129 1.43 -0.46 13.10
N LEU A 130 0.52 -0.79 12.18
CA LEU A 130 -0.15 -2.08 12.14
C LEU A 130 0.31 -2.88 10.94
N LEU A 131 0.84 -4.08 11.21
CA LEU A 131 1.13 -5.10 10.20
C LEU A 131 0.09 -6.22 10.31
N VAL A 132 -0.50 -6.62 9.18
CA VAL A 132 -1.46 -7.73 9.12
C VAL A 132 -1.04 -8.72 8.05
N LYS A 133 -1.10 -10.01 8.39
CA LYS A 133 -0.90 -11.10 7.44
C LYS A 133 -2.19 -11.87 7.19
N THR A 134 -2.40 -12.23 5.94
CA THR A 134 -3.49 -13.08 5.45
C THR A 134 -2.92 -14.24 4.63
N ASP A 135 -3.72 -15.28 4.38
CA ASP A 135 -3.41 -16.29 3.37
C ASP A 135 -3.69 -15.78 1.94
N LEU A 136 -3.35 -16.57 0.92
CA LEU A 136 -3.60 -16.21 -0.50
C LEU A 136 -5.10 -16.10 -0.87
N ASN A 137 -6.01 -16.54 0.00
CA ASN A 137 -7.46 -16.37 -0.16
C ASN A 137 -8.01 -15.16 0.62
N GLY A 138 -7.11 -14.35 1.21
CA GLY A 138 -7.43 -13.17 2.01
C GLY A 138 -7.99 -13.50 3.40
N ASN A 139 -7.85 -14.73 3.89
CA ASN A 139 -8.24 -15.06 5.26
C ASN A 139 -7.18 -14.55 6.25
N PHE A 140 -7.62 -13.88 7.31
CA PHE A 140 -6.75 -13.37 8.36
C PHE A 140 -5.93 -14.49 9.04
N LEU A 141 -4.63 -14.23 9.24
CA LEU A 141 -3.72 -15.13 9.96
C LEU A 141 -3.25 -14.51 11.28
N TRP A 142 -2.66 -13.32 11.22
CA TRP A 142 -2.17 -12.60 12.40
C TRP A 142 -2.04 -11.10 12.14
N SER A 143 -1.85 -10.35 13.24
CA SER A 143 -1.59 -8.91 13.24
C SER A 143 -0.60 -8.54 14.34
N LYS A 144 0.10 -7.41 14.16
CA LYS A 144 1.03 -6.84 15.12
C LYS A 144 0.94 -5.32 15.10
N CYS A 145 0.81 -4.72 16.28
CA CYS A 145 0.99 -3.29 16.47
C CYS A 145 2.43 -3.04 16.92
N TYR A 146 3.08 -2.04 16.33
CA TYR A 146 4.39 -1.56 16.75
C TYR A 146 4.28 -0.08 17.08
N GLY A 147 4.58 0.26 18.32
CA GLY A 147 4.44 1.65 18.75
C GLY A 147 4.90 1.94 20.15
N SER A 148 4.56 3.16 20.56
CA SER A 148 4.85 3.76 21.85
C SER A 148 3.58 4.33 22.47
N SER A 149 3.70 5.05 23.59
CA SER A 149 2.56 5.78 24.14
C SER A 149 2.05 6.91 23.24
N GLY A 150 2.85 7.30 22.24
CA GLY A 150 2.60 8.42 21.33
C GLY A 150 1.99 7.98 20.01
N VAL A 151 2.42 8.66 18.95
CA VAL A 151 1.98 8.44 17.57
C VAL A 151 3.15 7.87 16.80
N GLU A 152 2.91 6.78 16.08
CA GLU A 152 3.79 6.25 15.05
C GLU A 152 3.12 6.34 13.69
N THR A 153 3.88 6.78 12.70
CA THR A 153 3.44 6.87 11.31
C THR A 153 4.17 5.83 10.47
N PHE A 154 3.42 5.08 9.67
CA PHE A 154 3.98 4.18 8.68
C PHE A 154 4.51 4.95 7.46
N THR A 155 5.44 4.37 6.72
CA THR A 155 5.88 4.95 5.43
C THR A 155 6.19 3.87 4.39
N SER A 156 6.91 2.81 4.76
CA SER A 156 7.20 1.71 3.83
C SER A 156 7.54 0.42 4.57
N PHE A 157 7.33 -0.72 3.93
CA PHE A 157 7.90 -2.00 4.34
C PHE A 157 8.30 -2.85 3.14
N LEU A 158 9.15 -3.85 3.39
CA LEU A 158 9.46 -4.92 2.44
C LEU A 158 9.65 -6.27 3.15
N GLU A 159 9.54 -7.34 2.37
CA GLU A 159 9.99 -8.68 2.76
C GLU A 159 11.45 -8.89 2.33
N LEU A 160 12.27 -9.38 3.25
CA LEU A 160 13.65 -9.77 3.02
C LEU A 160 13.72 -11.18 2.42
N THR A 161 14.87 -11.55 1.84
CA THR A 161 15.04 -12.85 1.18
C THR A 161 14.90 -14.07 2.10
N ASN A 162 14.99 -13.86 3.42
CA ASN A 162 14.76 -14.88 4.44
C ASN A 162 13.31 -14.90 4.97
N GLY A 163 12.41 -14.07 4.43
CA GLY A 163 11.00 -13.95 4.82
C GLY A 163 10.73 -13.00 5.99
N ASP A 164 11.77 -12.37 6.55
CA ASP A 164 11.64 -11.35 7.58
C ASP A 164 11.09 -10.04 6.99
N TYR A 165 10.53 -9.17 7.84
CA TYR A 165 10.07 -7.86 7.40
C TYR A 165 10.96 -6.74 7.90
N LEU A 166 11.19 -5.76 7.04
CA LEU A 166 11.78 -4.49 7.40
C LEU A 166 10.74 -3.40 7.17
N ILE A 167 10.47 -2.62 8.20
CA ILE A 167 9.40 -1.61 8.23
C ILE A 167 10.05 -0.28 8.59
N THR A 168 9.60 0.78 7.96
CA THR A 168 10.07 2.13 8.22
C THR A 168 8.93 3.08 8.46
N GLY A 169 9.18 4.06 9.32
CA GLY A 169 8.19 5.04 9.74
C GLY A 169 8.81 6.17 10.54
N ALA A 170 8.00 6.83 11.35
CA ALA A 170 8.44 7.81 12.33
C ALA A 170 7.74 7.59 13.67
N SER A 171 8.38 8.01 14.76
CA SER A 171 7.80 8.01 16.10
C SER A 171 7.91 9.39 16.74
N TYR A 172 6.81 9.83 17.34
CA TYR A 172 6.70 11.09 18.08
C TYR A 172 7.02 10.92 19.58
N SER A 173 7.32 9.70 20.04
CA SER A 173 7.64 9.45 21.45
C SER A 173 8.48 8.19 21.65
N SER A 174 8.57 7.70 22.88
CA SER A 174 9.26 6.44 23.20
C SER A 174 8.53 5.70 24.31
N GLY A 175 8.94 4.45 24.57
CA GLY A 175 8.21 3.47 25.37
C GLY A 175 7.51 2.44 24.48
N GLY A 176 7.05 1.35 25.09
CA GLY A 176 6.52 0.21 24.33
C GLY A 176 7.64 -0.46 23.53
N ASP A 177 7.45 -0.57 22.22
CA ASP A 177 8.42 -1.14 21.28
C ASP A 177 9.49 -0.13 20.85
N ILE A 178 9.23 1.17 20.99
CA ILE A 178 10.17 2.24 20.60
C ILE A 178 11.08 2.54 21.80
N PRO A 179 12.37 2.18 21.76
CA PRO A 179 13.20 2.14 22.97
C PRO A 179 13.57 3.53 23.51
N TYR A 180 13.72 4.52 22.62
CA TYR A 180 14.07 5.90 22.96
C TYR A 180 13.66 6.85 21.82
N ASN A 181 13.78 8.15 22.06
CA ASN A 181 13.68 9.23 21.08
C ASN A 181 14.78 10.25 21.41
N HIS A 182 15.42 10.85 20.41
CA HIS A 182 16.58 11.72 20.58
C HIS A 182 16.19 13.10 21.14
N GLY A 183 15.04 13.62 20.72
CA GLY A 183 14.56 14.92 21.17
C GLY A 183 13.74 14.85 22.46
N SER A 184 13.29 16.02 22.91
CA SER A 184 12.42 16.16 24.07
C SER A 184 11.08 16.78 23.68
N GLY A 185 9.98 16.21 24.18
CA GLY A 185 8.63 16.71 23.86
C GLY A 185 8.04 16.01 22.64
N PHE A 186 7.47 16.77 21.71
CA PHE A 186 6.80 16.28 20.49
C PHE A 186 7.74 16.28 19.27
N THR A 187 9.02 15.96 19.47
CA THR A 187 9.98 15.76 18.38
C THR A 187 9.76 14.40 17.72
N THR A 188 10.24 14.25 16.50
CA THR A 188 9.97 13.07 15.67
C THR A 188 11.26 12.45 15.18
N ASP A 189 11.42 11.16 15.41
CA ASP A 189 12.56 10.41 14.85
C ASP A 189 12.07 9.44 13.79
N ALA A 190 12.91 9.18 12.78
CA ALA A 190 12.70 8.06 11.89
C ALA A 190 12.91 6.75 12.66
N ILE A 191 12.09 5.76 12.39
CA ILE A 191 12.24 4.42 12.94
C ILE A 191 12.39 3.38 11.85
N ILE A 192 13.22 2.37 12.12
CA ILE A 192 13.35 1.16 11.33
C ILE A 192 13.10 -0.02 12.25
N ILE A 193 12.16 -0.88 11.90
CA ILE A 193 11.78 -2.06 12.66
C ILE A 193 12.11 -3.28 11.81
N LYS A 194 12.99 -4.15 12.30
CA LYS A 194 13.20 -5.49 11.72
C LYS A 194 12.40 -6.50 12.53
N THR A 195 11.61 -7.33 11.85
CA THR A 195 10.80 -8.38 12.47
C THR A 195 11.06 -9.72 11.80
N ASN A 196 10.73 -10.81 12.48
CA ASN A 196 10.68 -12.13 11.86
C ASN A 196 9.45 -12.25 10.93
N ASN A 197 9.35 -13.37 10.21
CA ASN A 197 8.21 -13.66 9.32
C ASN A 197 6.83 -13.81 10.02
N SER A 198 6.81 -13.81 11.35
CA SER A 198 5.61 -13.83 12.20
C SER A 198 5.30 -12.45 12.80
N GLY A 199 6.08 -11.43 12.44
CA GLY A 199 5.96 -10.06 12.93
C GLY A 199 6.48 -9.84 14.36
N ASP A 200 7.28 -10.74 14.92
CA ASP A 200 7.94 -10.45 16.20
C ASP A 200 9.21 -9.63 15.95
N ILE A 201 9.41 -8.58 16.74
CA ILE A 201 10.53 -7.65 16.61
C ILE A 201 11.86 -8.35 16.92
N TYR A 202 12.84 -8.22 16.01
CA TYR A 202 14.25 -8.48 16.31
C TYR A 202 14.90 -7.24 16.94
N TRP A 203 14.73 -6.09 16.29
CA TRP A 203 15.27 -4.83 16.77
C TRP A 203 14.49 -3.64 16.19
N VAL A 204 14.61 -2.51 16.89
CA VAL A 204 14.14 -1.19 16.45
C VAL A 204 15.34 -0.25 16.47
N LYS A 205 15.55 0.46 15.37
CA LYS A 205 16.51 1.57 15.27
C LYS A 205 15.76 2.87 15.18
N VAL A 206 16.27 3.87 15.87
CA VAL A 206 15.74 5.24 15.91
C VAL A 206 16.82 6.14 15.35
N ILE A 207 16.48 6.99 14.39
CA ILE A 207 17.41 7.85 13.63
C ILE A 207 16.82 9.26 13.61
N GLY A 208 17.56 10.24 14.12
CA GLY A 208 17.06 11.60 14.30
C GLY A 208 18.01 12.46 15.12
N GLY A 209 17.49 13.54 15.70
CA GLY A 209 18.27 14.61 16.31
C GLY A 209 17.63 15.12 17.60
N SER A 210 18.22 16.13 18.20
CA SER A 210 17.72 16.64 19.49
C SER A 210 16.53 17.59 19.36
N ASP A 211 16.22 18.05 18.14
CA ASP A 211 15.18 19.02 17.81
C ASP A 211 14.09 18.36 16.93
N TYR A 212 13.30 19.13 16.19
CA TYR A 212 12.27 18.57 15.30
C TYR A 212 12.89 18.01 14.01
N GLU A 213 12.94 16.69 13.88
CA GLU A 213 13.18 16.03 12.60
C GLU A 213 11.86 15.62 11.97
N PHE A 214 11.60 16.06 10.74
CA PHE A 214 10.50 15.56 9.95
C PHE A 214 11.10 14.55 8.97
N PRO A 215 11.13 13.24 9.28
CA PRO A 215 11.33 12.25 8.22
C PRO A 215 10.13 12.38 7.27
N ILE A 216 10.35 13.11 6.17
CA ILE A 216 9.33 13.39 5.14
C ILE A 216 9.06 12.11 4.34
N GLY A 217 10.04 11.22 4.26
CA GLY A 217 9.85 9.88 3.76
C GLY A 217 11.10 9.05 3.94
N ASN A 218 10.91 7.76 4.19
CA ASN A 218 11.94 6.75 4.07
C ASN A 218 11.49 5.69 3.07
N SER A 219 12.44 5.20 2.28
CA SER A 219 12.20 4.15 1.30
C SER A 219 13.15 3.00 1.52
N LEU A 220 12.61 1.81 1.30
CA LEU A 220 13.36 0.58 1.31
C LEU A 220 13.55 0.14 -0.14
N ILE A 221 14.80 -0.10 -0.53
CA ILE A 221 15.15 -0.56 -1.87
C ILE A 221 15.93 -1.87 -1.72
N LEU A 222 15.46 -2.93 -2.38
CA LEU A 222 16.15 -4.20 -2.45
C LEU A 222 16.78 -4.37 -3.83
N ASN A 223 18.11 -4.36 -3.90
CA ASN A 223 18.88 -4.55 -5.14
C ASN A 223 19.88 -5.69 -4.99
N ASP A 224 19.77 -6.76 -5.79
CA ASP A 224 20.80 -7.82 -5.94
C ASP A 224 21.50 -8.26 -4.64
N SER A 225 20.72 -8.45 -3.57
CA SER A 225 21.15 -8.82 -2.21
C SER A 225 21.55 -7.68 -1.26
N VAL A 226 21.41 -6.41 -1.62
CA VAL A 226 21.60 -5.26 -0.72
C VAL A 226 20.24 -4.65 -0.41
N THR A 227 19.88 -4.63 0.87
CA THR A 227 18.78 -3.81 1.36
C THR A 227 19.34 -2.42 1.65
N GLN A 228 18.95 -1.45 0.85
CA GLN A 228 19.26 -0.04 1.08
C GLN A 228 18.06 0.61 1.76
N ILE A 229 18.32 1.27 2.89
CA ILE A 229 17.37 2.15 3.54
C ILE A 229 17.76 3.57 3.18
N GLN A 230 16.83 4.32 2.62
CA GLN A 230 17.03 5.74 2.36
C GLN A 230 16.09 6.50 3.29
N ILE A 231 16.64 7.42 4.09
CA ILE A 231 15.86 8.29 4.97
C ILE A 231 16.06 9.71 4.46
N TYR A 232 14.95 10.37 4.15
CA TYR A 232 14.94 11.76 3.73
C TYR A 232 14.06 12.55 4.68
N GLY A 233 14.58 13.65 5.19
CA GLY A 233 13.84 14.49 6.09
C GLY A 233 14.40 15.90 6.18
N ALA A 234 13.67 16.74 6.90
CA ALA A 234 14.14 18.05 7.31
C ALA A 234 14.48 17.99 8.79
N SER A 235 15.67 18.45 9.16
CA SER A 235 16.05 18.67 10.56
C SER A 235 16.12 20.17 10.82
N TYR A 236 15.73 20.59 12.02
CA TYR A 236 15.83 21.99 12.47
C TYR A 236 17.25 22.38 12.90
N ASP A 237 18.04 21.43 13.39
CA ASP A 237 19.42 21.64 13.86
C ASP A 237 20.49 21.16 12.86
N PHE A 238 20.05 20.71 11.67
CA PHE A 238 20.87 20.22 10.56
C PHE A 238 21.64 18.93 10.86
N ASP A 239 21.19 18.12 11.83
CA ASP A 239 21.70 16.78 12.05
C ASP A 239 20.64 15.69 11.87
N PHE A 240 21.13 14.51 11.53
CA PHE A 240 20.45 13.22 11.71
C PHE A 240 21.52 12.34 12.33
N MET A 241 21.48 12.17 13.64
CA MET A 241 22.35 11.23 14.33
C MET A 241 22.00 9.81 13.89
N ASP A 242 23.00 8.93 13.92
CA ASP A 242 22.86 7.50 13.57
C ASP A 242 22.38 7.22 12.13
N CYS A 243 22.58 8.16 11.19
CA CYS A 243 22.28 7.99 9.76
C CYS A 243 23.39 7.25 8.95
N GLU A 244 24.32 6.56 9.62
CA GLU A 244 25.45 5.91 8.95
C GLU A 244 25.05 4.66 8.15
N THR A 245 25.85 4.31 7.14
CA THR A 245 25.68 3.05 6.40
C THR A 245 26.01 1.86 7.30
N GLU A 246 24.98 1.15 7.76
CA GLU A 246 25.13 -0.11 8.48
C GLU A 246 24.83 -1.33 7.61
N ASP A 247 25.69 -2.34 7.71
CA ASP A 247 25.58 -3.58 6.95
C ASP A 247 24.55 -4.52 7.64
N LEU A 248 23.28 -4.41 7.26
CA LEU A 248 22.14 -5.13 7.87
C LEU A 248 22.18 -6.67 7.70
N LYS A 249 23.23 -7.21 7.07
CA LYS A 249 23.44 -8.65 6.84
C LYS A 249 24.03 -9.41 8.02
N LYS A 250 24.43 -8.72 9.10
CA LYS A 250 24.95 -9.36 10.32
C LYS A 250 23.88 -9.34 11.39
N GLU A 251 22.98 -10.31 11.33
CA GLU A 251 22.25 -10.98 12.44
C GLU A 251 21.05 -11.75 11.89
#